data_AF-A0A8T3KLD0-F1
#
_entry.id   AF-A0A8T3KLD0-F1
#
_cell.length_a   1.000
_cell.length_b   1.000
_cell.length_c   1.000
_cell.angle_alpha   90.00
_cell.angle_beta   90.00
_cell.angle_gamma   90.00
#
_symmetry.space_group_name_H-M   'P 1'
#
loop_
_entity.id
_entity.type
_entity.pdbx_description
1 polymer ?
#
loop_
_entity_poly.entity_id
_entity_poly.type
_entity_poly.pdbx_seq_one_letter_code
_entity_poly.pdbx_strand_id
1 'polypeptide(L)'
;MKVLDFNGKECTGCLSCQLACSFYWLKLYNPEKAVLRVRINGLDEPAMRYCRHCEEPACVEACGFDAMRFIDGLVTIDKEKCIGCGLCAESCPYDAIFLVNDIAMKCNQCEGLFNCAQKCSTGALSIIEKNERGEG
;
A
#
# COMPACT_ATOMS: atom_id res chain seq x y z
N MET A 1 6.82 2.66 15.43
CA MET A 1 6.99 3.10 14.02
C MET A 1 5.60 3.36 13.46
N LYS A 2 5.46 4.48 12.74
CA LYS A 2 4.18 4.89 12.18
C LYS A 2 3.83 4.13 10.91
N VAL A 3 2.56 3.78 10.75
CA VAL A 3 2.03 3.06 9.59
C VAL A 3 0.64 3.56 9.22
N LEU A 4 0.25 3.36 7.96
CA LEU A 4 -1.05 3.80 7.42
C LEU A 4 -2.16 2.82 7.77
N ASP A 5 -3.12 3.19 8.60
CA ASP A 5 -4.29 2.36 8.90
C ASP A 5 -5.54 2.80 8.14
N PHE A 6 -6.48 1.87 7.93
CA PHE A 6 -7.71 2.10 7.18
C PHE A 6 -8.94 1.60 7.94
N ASN A 7 -9.92 2.48 8.14
CA ASN A 7 -11.23 2.18 8.69
C ASN A 7 -12.32 2.35 7.62
N GLY A 8 -12.91 1.24 7.19
CA GLY A 8 -13.94 1.21 6.15
C GLY A 8 -15.23 1.95 6.53
N LYS A 9 -15.60 1.96 7.81
CA LYS A 9 -16.81 2.62 8.32
C LYS A 9 -16.82 4.12 8.11
N GLU A 10 -15.65 4.74 8.15
CA GLU A 10 -15.47 6.18 7.96
C GLU A 10 -15.20 6.53 6.48
N CYS A 11 -15.05 5.52 5.61
CA CYS A 11 -14.71 5.73 4.22
C CYS A 11 -15.96 6.08 3.40
N THR A 12 -15.95 7.23 2.74
CA THR A 12 -17.05 7.66 1.86
C THR A 12 -16.85 7.26 0.39
N GLY A 13 -15.72 6.62 0.06
CA GLY A 13 -15.42 6.27 -1.32
C GLY A 13 -15.02 7.44 -2.22
N CYS A 14 -14.65 8.60 -1.67
CA CYS A 14 -14.36 9.82 -2.45
C CYS A 14 -13.09 9.77 -3.33
N LEU A 15 -12.27 8.73 -3.19
CA LEU A 15 -11.03 8.47 -3.96
C LEU A 15 -9.92 9.52 -3.83
N SER A 16 -10.03 10.49 -2.91
CA SER A 16 -9.01 11.52 -2.68
C SER A 16 -7.64 10.93 -2.33
N CYS A 17 -7.63 9.82 -1.58
CA CYS A 17 -6.42 9.07 -1.26
C CYS A 17 -5.77 8.45 -2.51
N GLN A 18 -6.56 7.96 -3.47
CA GLN A 18 -6.05 7.42 -4.72
C GLN A 18 -5.47 8.54 -5.60
N LEU A 19 -6.14 9.69 -5.71
CA LEU A 19 -5.63 10.85 -6.45
C LEU A 19 -4.30 11.35 -5.88
N ALA A 20 -4.20 11.49 -4.56
CA ALA A 20 -2.96 11.89 -3.90
C ALA A 20 -1.83 10.88 -4.18
N CYS A 21 -2.16 9.59 -4.16
CA CYS A 21 -1.23 8.52 -4.38
C CYS A 21 -0.72 8.45 -5.83
N SER A 22 -1.60 8.54 -6.83
CA SER A 22 -1.18 8.53 -8.24
C SER A 22 -0.40 9.78 -8.61
N PHE A 23 -0.72 10.92 -8.01
CA PHE A 23 0.09 12.12 -8.16
C PHE A 23 1.49 11.97 -7.56
N TYR A 24 1.62 11.37 -6.37
CA TYR A 24 2.94 11.13 -5.77
C TYR A 24 3.83 10.27 -6.70
N TRP A 25 3.33 9.11 -7.12
CA TRP A 25 4.10 8.13 -7.88
C TRP A 25 4.31 8.47 -9.35
N LEU A 26 3.28 8.99 -10.02
CA LEU A 26 3.24 9.11 -11.47
C LEU A 26 2.98 10.53 -11.97
N LYS A 27 2.74 11.48 -11.06
CA LYS A 27 2.36 12.87 -11.38
C LYS A 27 1.08 12.94 -12.24
N LEU A 28 0.19 11.97 -12.06
CA LEU A 28 -1.09 11.88 -12.76
C LEU A 28 -2.25 12.11 -11.79
N TYR A 29 -3.27 12.85 -12.21
CA TYR A 29 -4.55 12.94 -11.52
C TYR A 29 -5.49 11.84 -12.00
N ASN A 30 -5.08 10.59 -11.81
CA ASN A 30 -5.86 9.42 -12.21
C ASN A 30 -5.93 8.41 -11.05
N PRO A 31 -7.09 8.20 -10.41
CA PRO A 31 -7.24 7.24 -9.32
C PRO A 31 -6.79 5.83 -9.71
N GLU A 32 -7.07 5.39 -10.94
CA GLU A 32 -6.73 4.07 -11.50
C GLU A 32 -5.22 3.84 -11.68
N LYS A 33 -4.39 4.83 -11.36
CA LYS A 33 -2.93 4.73 -11.37
C LYS A 33 -2.30 4.74 -9.97
N ALA A 34 -3.11 4.78 -8.91
CA ALA A 34 -2.61 4.71 -7.53
C ALA A 34 -2.13 3.30 -7.14
N VAL A 35 -1.20 3.20 -6.17
CA VAL A 35 -0.75 1.90 -5.62
C VAL A 35 -1.76 1.29 -4.64
N LEU A 36 -2.54 2.13 -3.96
CA LEU A 36 -3.65 1.73 -3.09
C LEU A 36 -4.97 1.83 -3.85
N ARG A 37 -5.93 0.96 -3.51
CA ARG A 37 -7.27 0.93 -4.13
C ARG A 37 -8.39 0.93 -3.09
N VAL A 38 -9.28 1.91 -3.15
CA VAL A 38 -10.58 1.82 -2.45
C VAL A 38 -11.52 0.96 -3.29
N ARG A 39 -12.19 0.00 -2.67
CA ARG A 39 -13.19 -0.87 -3.28
C ARG A 39 -14.54 -0.62 -2.61
N ILE A 40 -15.54 -0.33 -3.43
CA ILE A 40 -16.93 -0.13 -2.99
C ILE A 40 -17.74 -1.19 -3.73
N ASN A 41 -18.48 -2.02 -2.99
CA ASN A 41 -19.28 -3.08 -3.57
C ASN A 41 -20.72 -2.97 -3.06
N GLY A 42 -21.59 -2.31 -3.84
CA GLY A 42 -22.99 -2.14 -3.47
C GLY A 42 -23.16 -1.47 -2.11
N LEU A 43 -23.70 -2.21 -1.14
CA LEU A 43 -23.97 -1.76 0.23
C LEU A 43 -22.92 -2.24 1.25
N ASP A 44 -21.89 -2.96 0.80
CA ASP A 44 -20.82 -3.45 1.67
C ASP A 44 -19.99 -2.28 2.22
N GLU A 45 -19.42 -2.47 3.41
CA GLU A 45 -18.45 -1.55 3.98
C GLU A 45 -17.28 -1.36 2.99
N PRO A 46 -16.89 -0.12 2.64
CA PRO A 46 -15.78 0.11 1.73
C PRO A 46 -14.50 -0.55 2.24
N ALA A 47 -13.86 -1.33 1.36
CA ALA A 47 -12.60 -1.98 1.64
C ALA A 47 -11.45 -1.23 0.98
N MET A 48 -10.22 -1.48 1.43
CA MET A 48 -9.02 -0.93 0.78
C MET A 48 -7.97 -2.00 0.56
N ARG A 49 -7.47 -2.07 -0.68
CA ARG A 49 -6.26 -2.81 -1.05
C ARG A 49 -5.06 -1.89 -0.89
N TYR A 50 -4.17 -2.18 0.05
CA TYR A 50 -2.97 -1.38 0.28
C TYR A 50 -1.88 -2.19 0.99
N CYS A 51 -0.63 -1.76 0.86
CA CYS A 51 0.48 -2.43 1.53
C CYS A 51 0.42 -2.10 3.02
N ARG A 52 0.34 -3.15 3.85
CA ARG A 52 0.29 -3.02 5.30
C ARG A 52 1.66 -2.97 5.98
N HIS A 53 2.75 -3.15 5.21
CA HIS A 53 4.11 -3.27 5.74
C HIS A 53 4.19 -4.29 6.89
N CYS A 54 3.76 -5.52 6.62
CA CYS A 54 3.65 -6.62 7.61
C CYS A 54 4.94 -6.81 8.42
N GLU A 55 4.81 -7.30 9.65
CA GLU A 55 5.96 -7.67 10.50
C GLU A 55 6.65 -8.94 10.01
N GLU A 56 5.85 -9.89 9.53
CA GLU A 56 6.29 -11.10 8.85
C GLU A 56 5.87 -11.02 7.38
N PRO A 57 6.64 -10.30 6.54
CA PRO A 57 6.25 -10.04 5.16
C PRO A 57 6.53 -11.24 4.26
N ALA A 58 5.50 -12.04 3.99
CA ALA A 58 5.55 -13.14 3.01
C ALA A 58 6.15 -12.72 1.64
N CYS A 59 5.92 -11.48 1.21
CA CYS A 59 6.51 -10.95 -0.03
C CYS A 59 8.04 -10.80 0.00
N VAL A 60 8.64 -10.61 1.17
CA VAL A 60 10.10 -10.60 1.35
C VAL A 60 10.62 -12.03 1.33
N GLU A 61 9.97 -12.95 2.04
CA GLU A 61 10.33 -14.38 2.06
C GLU A 61 10.26 -15.01 0.67
N ALA A 62 9.25 -14.63 -0.13
CA ALA A 62 9.09 -15.09 -1.50
C ALA A 62 10.15 -14.53 -2.46
N CYS A 63 10.90 -13.48 -2.08
CA CYS A 63 11.87 -12.85 -2.94
C CYS A 63 13.24 -13.56 -2.86
N GLY A 64 13.46 -14.53 -3.74
CA GLY A 64 14.75 -15.25 -3.84
C GLY A 64 15.92 -14.46 -4.47
N PHE A 65 15.77 -13.16 -4.71
CA PHE A 65 16.76 -12.31 -5.42
C PHE A 65 17.28 -11.14 -4.57
N ASP A 66 16.98 -11.12 -3.27
CA ASP A 66 17.33 -10.02 -2.35
C ASP A 66 16.83 -8.63 -2.80
N ALA A 67 15.81 -8.60 -3.67
CA ALA A 67 15.21 -7.36 -4.16
C ALA A 67 14.20 -6.76 -3.18
N MET A 68 13.77 -7.51 -2.16
CA MET A 68 12.88 -7.02 -1.12
C MET A 68 13.50 -7.26 0.26
N ARG A 69 13.36 -6.30 1.16
CA ARG A 69 13.89 -6.37 2.53
C ARG A 69 12.92 -5.77 3.53
N PHE A 70 12.95 -6.30 4.75
CA PHE A 70 12.28 -5.68 5.88
C PHE A 70 13.32 -4.87 6.68
N ILE A 71 13.18 -3.55 6.69
CA ILE A 71 14.12 -2.62 7.33
C ILE A 71 13.29 -1.63 8.15
N ASP A 72 13.57 -1.55 9.45
CA ASP A 72 12.94 -0.61 10.38
C ASP A 72 11.41 -0.60 10.34
N GLY A 73 10.80 -1.79 10.23
CA GLY A 73 9.34 -1.91 10.19
C GLY A 73 8.73 -1.73 8.80
N LEU A 74 9.53 -1.40 7.78
CA LEU A 74 9.08 -1.18 6.41
C LEU A 74 9.59 -2.27 5.48
N VAL A 75 8.68 -2.82 4.67
CA VAL A 75 9.07 -3.57 3.48
C VAL A 75 9.59 -2.59 2.42
N THR A 76 10.80 -2.79 1.92
CA THR A 76 11.44 -1.99 0.86
C THR A 76 11.65 -2.83 -0.39
N ILE A 77 11.82 -2.17 -1.54
CA ILE A 77 12.13 -2.80 -2.83
C ILE A 77 13.37 -2.13 -3.40
N ASP A 78 14.40 -2.93 -3.66
CA ASP A 78 15.54 -2.58 -4.49
C ASP A 78 15.18 -2.89 -5.96
N LYS A 79 14.96 -1.83 -6.74
CA LYS A 79 14.52 -1.95 -8.13
C LYS A 79 15.63 -2.46 -9.05
N GLU A 80 16.90 -2.30 -8.70
CA GLU A 80 18.03 -2.75 -9.52
C GLU A 80 18.18 -4.27 -9.46
N LYS A 81 17.77 -4.88 -8.34
CA LYS A 81 17.78 -6.34 -8.15
C LYS A 81 16.49 -7.02 -8.56
N CYS A 82 15.41 -6.27 -8.75
CA CYS A 82 14.12 -6.83 -9.09
C CYS A 82 14.14 -7.37 -10.53
N ILE A 83 14.02 -8.68 -10.69
CA ILE A 83 13.98 -9.33 -12.01
C ILE A 83 12.55 -9.49 -12.59
N GLY A 84 11.54 -8.94 -11.92
CA GLY A 84 10.15 -8.98 -12.41
C GLY A 84 9.42 -10.30 -12.31
N CYS A 85 9.90 -11.27 -11.52
CA CYS A 85 9.29 -12.61 -11.45
C CYS A 85 7.86 -12.68 -10.90
N GLY A 86 7.37 -11.62 -10.22
CA GLY A 86 5.99 -11.57 -9.73
C GLY A 86 5.67 -12.36 -8.45
N LEU A 87 6.56 -13.22 -7.95
CA LEU A 87 6.33 -14.05 -6.75
C LEU A 87 5.96 -13.24 -5.49
N CYS A 88 6.48 -12.02 -5.36
CA CYS A 88 6.10 -11.11 -4.28
C CYS A 88 4.65 -10.63 -4.37
N ALA A 89 4.11 -10.48 -5.58
CA ALA A 89 2.71 -10.12 -5.80
C ALA A 89 1.78 -11.28 -5.46
N GLU A 90 2.12 -12.50 -5.90
CA GLU A 90 1.35 -13.72 -5.63
C GLU A 90 1.30 -14.06 -4.13
N SER A 91 2.40 -13.85 -3.41
CA SER A 91 2.49 -14.13 -1.97
C SER A 91 1.83 -13.06 -1.09
N CYS A 92 1.41 -11.91 -1.63
CA CYS A 92 0.84 -10.84 -0.82
C CYS A 92 -0.64 -11.13 -0.51
N PRO A 93 -1.03 -11.41 0.75
CA PRO A 93 -2.42 -11.75 1.10
C PRO A 93 -3.39 -10.57 0.93
N TYR A 94 -2.87 -9.38 0.64
CA TYR A 94 -3.63 -8.15 0.51
C TYR A 94 -3.62 -7.59 -0.92
N ASP A 95 -3.11 -8.36 -1.89
CA ASP A 95 -2.98 -7.96 -3.30
C ASP A 95 -2.28 -6.61 -3.49
N ALA A 96 -1.41 -6.22 -2.56
CA ALA A 96 -0.91 -4.85 -2.46
C ALA A 96 0.28 -4.52 -3.38
N ILE A 97 0.79 -5.53 -4.08
CA ILE A 97 1.99 -5.45 -4.92
C ILE A 97 1.57 -5.74 -6.36
N PHE A 98 2.13 -5.01 -7.32
CA PHE A 98 1.87 -5.18 -8.75
C PHE A 98 3.12 -4.87 -9.55
N LEU A 99 3.17 -5.35 -10.80
CA LEU A 99 4.29 -5.10 -11.70
C LEU A 99 4.00 -3.90 -12.59
N VAL A 100 4.98 -3.02 -12.75
CA VAL A 100 4.98 -1.92 -13.72
C VAL A 100 6.29 -1.98 -14.49
N ASN A 101 6.20 -2.18 -15.81
CA ASN A 101 7.36 -2.41 -16.68
C ASN A 101 8.29 -3.49 -16.10
N ASP A 102 7.70 -4.63 -15.72
CA ASP A 102 8.39 -5.77 -15.10
C ASP A 102 9.12 -5.48 -13.78
N ILE A 103 8.79 -4.37 -13.11
CA ILE A 103 9.34 -4.05 -11.77
C ILE A 103 8.23 -4.05 -10.73
N ALA A 104 8.47 -4.71 -9.60
CA ALA A 104 7.54 -4.75 -8.49
C ALA A 104 7.34 -3.35 -7.88
N MET A 105 6.08 -3.00 -7.67
CA MET A 105 5.64 -1.70 -7.16
C MET A 105 4.60 -1.89 -6.06
N LYS A 106 4.72 -1.09 -5.00
CA LYS A 106 3.81 -1.07 -3.86
C LYS A 106 3.94 0.25 -3.10
N CYS A 107 3.13 0.46 -2.07
CA CYS A 107 3.28 1.61 -1.18
C CYS A 107 4.65 1.62 -0.47
N ASN A 108 5.23 2.82 -0.37
CA ASN A 108 6.42 3.15 0.40
C ASN A 108 6.12 4.18 1.51
N GLN A 109 4.83 4.34 1.86
CA GLN A 109 4.31 5.35 2.78
C GLN A 109 4.66 6.80 2.41
N CYS A 110 4.95 7.07 1.14
CA CYS A 110 5.42 8.39 0.67
C CYS A 110 6.62 8.89 1.49
N GLU A 111 7.53 7.99 1.88
CA GLU A 111 8.70 8.32 2.71
C GLU A 111 8.31 9.00 4.04
N GLY A 112 7.20 8.55 4.64
CA GLY A 112 6.68 9.07 5.91
C GLY A 112 5.78 10.30 5.77
N LEU A 113 5.50 10.76 4.55
CA LEU A 113 4.57 11.89 4.33
C LEU A 113 3.09 11.46 4.42
N PHE A 114 2.78 10.20 4.13
CA PHE A 114 1.41 9.66 4.16
C PHE A 114 0.38 10.53 3.41
N ASN A 115 0.71 10.97 2.19
CA ASN A 115 -0.11 11.89 1.40
C ASN A 115 -1.59 11.48 1.29
N CYS A 116 -1.88 10.18 1.27
CA CYS A 116 -3.24 9.66 1.26
C CYS A 116 -4.01 9.94 2.55
N ALA A 117 -3.39 9.79 3.72
CA ALA A 117 -3.99 10.14 5.01
C ALA A 117 -4.18 11.66 5.13
N GLN A 118 -3.21 12.46 4.70
CA GLN A 118 -3.32 13.93 4.71
C GLN A 118 -4.50 14.47 3.88
N LYS A 119 -4.93 13.73 2.84
CA LYS A 119 -6.08 14.09 2.00
C LYS A 119 -7.39 13.42 2.42
N CYS A 120 -7.37 12.56 3.43
CA CYS A 120 -8.58 11.93 3.93
C CYS A 120 -9.33 12.91 4.85
N SER A 121 -10.45 13.44 4.37
CA SER A 121 -11.26 14.39 5.14
C SER A 121 -12.12 13.73 6.22
N THR A 122 -12.35 12.42 6.16
CA THR A 122 -13.26 11.70 7.07
C THR A 122 -12.53 10.99 8.20
N GLY A 123 -11.20 10.87 8.13
CA GLY A 123 -10.42 10.07 9.08
C GLY A 123 -10.41 8.57 8.79
N ALA A 124 -10.98 8.12 7.67
CA ALA A 124 -10.89 6.73 7.22
C ALA A 124 -9.46 6.23 7.01
N LEU A 125 -8.51 7.12 6.77
CA LEU A 125 -7.09 6.83 6.74
C LEU A 125 -6.39 7.58 7.86
N SER A 126 -5.66 6.86 8.69
CA SER A 126 -4.96 7.40 9.86
C SER A 126 -3.51 6.93 9.89
N ILE A 127 -2.69 7.63 10.67
CA ILE A 127 -1.30 7.28 10.91
C ILE A 127 -1.22 6.83 12.36
N ILE A 128 -1.01 5.53 12.57
CA ILE A 128 -0.99 4.90 13.89
C ILE A 128 0.40 4.32 14.19
N GLU A 129 0.68 4.00 15.44
CA GLU A 129 1.83 3.17 15.77
C GLU A 129 1.55 1.72 15.36
N LYS A 130 2.57 1.02 14.85
CA LYS A 130 2.39 -0.31 14.24
C LYS A 130 1.76 -1.34 15.18
N ASN A 131 2.10 -1.29 16.47
CA ASN A 131 1.56 -2.14 17.52
C ASN A 131 0.06 -1.91 17.81
N GLU A 132 -0.53 -0.83 17.30
CA GLU A 132 -1.95 -0.50 17.45
C GLU A 132 -2.79 -1.09 16.31
N ARG A 133 -2.15 -1.61 15.24
CA ARG A 133 -2.85 -2.23 14.12
C ARG A 133 -3.37 -3.61 14.53
N GLY A 134 -4.68 -3.74 14.69
CA GLY A 134 -5.32 -5.04 14.90
C GLY A 134 -4.99 -6.03 13.77
N GLU A 135 -4.79 -7.30 14.12
CA GLU A 135 -4.64 -8.40 13.16
C GLU A 135 -5.98 -8.64 12.46
N GLY A 136 -6.20 -7.92 11.36
CA GLY A 136 -7.38 -8.06 10.50
C GLY A 136 -7.04 -8.58 9.12
#